data_AF-A0A356BAR0-F1
#
_entry.id   AF-A0A356BAR0-F1
#
_cell.length_a   1.000
_cell.length_b   1.000
_cell.length_c   1.000
_cell.angle_alpha   90.00
_cell.angle_beta   90.00
_cell.angle_gamma   90.00
#
_symmetry.space_group_name_H-M   'P 1'
#
loop_
_entity.id
_entity.type
_entity.pdbx_description
1 polymer ?
#
loop_
_entity_poly.entity_id
_entity_poly.type
_entity_poly.pdbx_seq_one_letter_code
_entity_poly.pdbx_strand_id
1 'polypeptide(L)'
;MSSKTLAYLYSEPAATALLRQQPDDFIVDEELNFTPSGAGEHVLLHIEKTGQNTQFVAKQLAEITGLRARDISYAGLKDRHAVTRQWFCFKWPIKQALDWQSWQLTGCTILSMQRHYRKLRLGALRANRFTIRLRQVSDCNEVLQRADKLKQGVPNYYGEQRFGINGGNLTLAQQLFAGGSISDRKLRGLALSAARSFLFNQQISARIAAGLFNTVIDGDVLQLNGSGSVFRTTQADQQLQQRLEAQDVHITAVLAGLGEPMVSSAAAEFEQHALLPYHALVNGLEDYRLKAERRAIRLLPQQLTMQQQGEDMVLSFALPAGCFATSVLRELVNYRDCGRQTADME
;
A
#
# COMPACT_ATOMS: atom_id res chain seq x y z
N MET A 1 -11.18 21.84 -8.65
CA MET A 1 -10.55 21.20 -9.83
C MET A 1 -11.10 19.81 -9.93
N SER A 2 -11.77 19.47 -11.03
CA SER A 2 -12.23 18.09 -11.29
C SER A 2 -11.02 17.16 -11.12
N SER A 3 -11.17 16.12 -10.30
CA SER A 3 -10.18 15.06 -10.17
C SER A 3 -10.02 14.44 -11.54
N LYS A 4 -8.97 14.81 -12.29
CA LYS A 4 -8.61 14.09 -13.51
C LYS A 4 -8.47 12.62 -13.14
N THR A 5 -9.32 11.79 -13.72
CA THR A 5 -9.30 10.34 -13.56
C THR A 5 -7.89 9.84 -13.87
N LEU A 6 -7.31 9.03 -12.97
CA LEU A 6 -5.99 8.45 -13.19
C LEU A 6 -6.02 7.56 -14.45
N ALA A 7 -4.92 7.54 -15.20
CA ALA A 7 -4.83 6.69 -16.39
C ALA A 7 -4.87 5.20 -16.00
N TYR A 8 -5.46 4.37 -16.87
CA TYR A 8 -5.35 2.91 -16.77
C TYR A 8 -4.22 2.43 -17.66
N LEU A 9 -3.41 1.49 -17.16
CA LEU A 9 -2.33 0.91 -17.95
C LEU A 9 -2.88 -0.01 -19.05
N TYR A 10 -3.94 -0.77 -18.75
CA TYR A 10 -4.49 -1.80 -19.63
C TYR A 10 -5.88 -1.45 -20.19
N SER A 11 -6.15 -0.16 -20.42
CA SER A 11 -7.49 0.42 -20.60
C SER A 11 -8.38 0.29 -19.37
N GLU A 12 -9.44 1.08 -19.30
CA GLU A 12 -10.46 0.91 -18.25
C GLU A 12 -11.12 -0.48 -18.37
N PRO A 13 -11.32 -1.22 -17.25
CA PRO A 13 -12.10 -2.46 -17.26
C PRO A 13 -13.58 -2.17 -17.55
N ALA A 14 -14.22 -3.01 -18.37
CA ALA A 14 -15.66 -2.94 -18.60
C ALA A 14 -16.45 -3.76 -17.57
N ALA A 15 -15.87 -4.87 -17.10
CA ALA A 15 -16.45 -5.71 -16.07
C ALA A 15 -16.61 -4.95 -14.75
N THR A 16 -17.71 -5.26 -14.06
CA THR A 16 -18.06 -4.72 -12.74
C THR A 16 -18.08 -5.82 -11.68
N ALA A 17 -17.86 -5.46 -10.42
CA ALA A 17 -17.95 -6.41 -9.30
C ALA A 17 -18.25 -5.72 -7.97
N LEU A 18 -18.62 -6.50 -6.96
CA LEU A 18 -18.71 -6.06 -5.57
C LEU A 18 -17.48 -6.50 -4.78
N LEU A 19 -16.93 -5.58 -4.00
CA LEU A 19 -15.80 -5.81 -3.11
C LEU A 19 -16.26 -5.68 -1.65
N ARG A 20 -15.77 -6.55 -0.75
CA ARG A 20 -16.07 -6.49 0.70
C ARG A 20 -17.58 -6.51 1.02
N GLN A 21 -18.36 -7.34 0.35
CA GLN A 21 -19.76 -7.54 0.72
C GLN A 21 -19.84 -8.26 2.09
N GLN A 22 -18.89 -9.16 2.34
CA GLN A 22 -18.65 -9.81 3.61
C GLN A 22 -17.19 -9.58 4.06
N PRO A 23 -16.86 -9.61 5.37
CA PRO A 23 -15.50 -9.36 5.83
C PRO A 23 -14.45 -10.34 5.27
N ASP A 24 -14.83 -11.59 5.04
CA ASP A 24 -14.00 -12.67 4.50
C ASP A 24 -13.82 -12.62 2.98
N ASP A 25 -14.51 -11.70 2.29
CA ASP A 25 -14.19 -11.35 0.91
C ASP A 25 -12.84 -10.66 0.78
N PHE A 26 -12.30 -10.16 1.88
CA PHE A 26 -11.05 -9.43 1.89
C PHE A 26 -10.18 -9.91 3.05
N ILE A 27 -9.36 -10.92 2.76
CA ILE A 27 -8.44 -11.51 3.73
C ILE A 27 -7.04 -10.93 3.51
N VAL A 28 -6.40 -10.49 4.58
CA VAL A 28 -5.01 -10.00 4.58
C VAL A 28 -4.18 -10.77 5.59
N ASP A 29 -3.22 -11.55 5.12
CA ASP A 29 -2.25 -12.26 5.95
C ASP A 29 -0.91 -11.51 5.99
N GLU A 30 -0.35 -11.35 7.19
CA GLU A 30 0.86 -10.55 7.42
C GLU A 30 2.12 -11.42 7.37
N GLU A 31 3.01 -11.14 6.42
CA GLU A 31 4.30 -11.84 6.31
C GLU A 31 5.42 -10.97 6.86
N LEU A 32 6.00 -11.38 7.99
CA LEU A 32 7.18 -10.74 8.57
C LEU A 32 8.39 -10.87 7.64
N ASN A 33 9.33 -9.93 7.74
CA ASN A 33 10.62 -10.01 7.02
C ASN A 33 11.67 -10.87 7.74
N PHE A 34 11.25 -11.61 8.77
CA PHE A 34 12.04 -12.60 9.50
C PHE A 34 11.13 -13.72 10.01
N THR A 35 11.74 -14.86 10.31
CA THR A 35 11.05 -15.95 11.01
C THR A 35 11.21 -15.78 12.52
N PRO A 36 10.14 -15.94 13.34
CA PRO A 36 10.26 -15.96 14.80
C PRO A 36 11.37 -16.92 15.26
N SER A 37 12.13 -16.52 16.27
CA SER A 37 13.35 -17.25 16.66
C SER A 37 13.06 -18.50 17.50
N GLY A 38 11.85 -18.65 18.03
CA GLY A 38 11.49 -19.71 18.98
C GLY A 38 12.00 -19.46 20.42
N ALA A 39 12.86 -18.45 20.62
CA ALA A 39 13.42 -18.07 21.91
C ALA A 39 13.52 -16.54 22.07
N GLY A 40 13.65 -16.09 23.32
CA GLY A 40 13.81 -14.67 23.67
C GLY A 40 12.73 -14.13 24.62
N GLU A 41 12.96 -12.91 25.11
CA GLU A 41 12.08 -12.23 26.06
C GLU A 41 10.81 -11.64 25.42
N HIS A 42 10.73 -11.58 24.08
CA HIS A 42 9.54 -11.10 23.40
C HIS A 42 8.65 -12.28 22.99
N VAL A 43 7.35 -12.12 23.20
CA VAL A 43 6.30 -12.98 22.68
C VAL A 43 5.76 -12.34 21.42
N LEU A 44 5.57 -13.15 20.39
CA LEU A 44 4.89 -12.85 19.14
C LEU A 44 3.59 -13.65 19.11
N LEU A 45 2.46 -12.95 19.02
CA LEU A 45 1.14 -13.56 18.83
C LEU A 45 0.67 -13.30 17.42
N HIS A 46 0.36 -14.36 16.67
CA HIS A 46 -0.32 -14.26 15.39
C HIS A 46 -1.82 -14.27 15.64
N ILE A 47 -2.49 -13.17 15.35
CA ILE A 47 -3.90 -12.96 15.69
C ILE A 47 -4.69 -12.69 14.41
N GLU A 48 -5.73 -13.49 14.17
CA GLU A 48 -6.79 -13.17 13.23
C GLU A 48 -7.79 -12.23 13.89
N LYS A 49 -8.18 -11.17 13.19
CA LYS A 49 -9.19 -10.22 13.64
C LYS A 49 -10.20 -9.92 12.53
N THR A 50 -11.45 -9.74 12.94
CA THR A 50 -12.56 -9.36 12.06
C THR A 50 -13.31 -8.18 12.67
N GLY A 51 -13.52 -7.11 11.90
CA GLY A 51 -14.25 -5.93 12.37
C GLY A 51 -13.50 -5.03 13.38
N GLN A 52 -12.27 -5.41 13.75
CA GLN A 52 -11.42 -4.69 14.70
C GLN A 52 -10.24 -3.98 14.01
N ASN A 53 -9.84 -2.81 14.51
CA ASN A 53 -8.60 -2.16 14.10
C ASN A 53 -7.41 -2.66 14.95
N THR A 54 -6.18 -2.51 14.44
CA THR A 54 -4.96 -3.00 15.12
C THR A 54 -4.80 -2.40 16.53
N GLN A 55 -5.14 -1.12 16.73
CA GLN A 55 -4.96 -0.44 18.02
C GLN A 55 -5.92 -0.95 19.10
N PHE A 56 -7.15 -1.31 18.71
CA PHE A 56 -8.14 -1.90 19.60
C PHE A 56 -7.67 -3.26 20.13
N VAL A 57 -7.14 -4.12 19.25
CA VAL A 57 -6.56 -5.41 19.66
C VAL A 57 -5.35 -5.21 20.58
N ALA A 58 -4.47 -4.24 20.26
CA ALA A 58 -3.35 -3.92 21.14
C ALA A 58 -3.79 -3.46 22.54
N LYS A 59 -4.90 -2.72 22.64
CA LYS A 59 -5.49 -2.31 23.92
C LYS A 59 -6.03 -3.50 24.73
N GLN A 60 -6.77 -4.40 24.09
CA GLN A 60 -7.25 -5.63 24.75
C GLN A 60 -6.09 -6.50 25.26
N LEU A 61 -5.03 -6.67 24.46
CA LEU A 61 -3.82 -7.39 24.89
C LEU A 61 -3.15 -6.72 26.08
N ALA A 62 -3.06 -5.39 26.08
CA ALA A 62 -2.49 -4.64 27.21
C ALA A 62 -3.27 -4.86 28.51
N GLU A 63 -4.61 -4.84 28.43
CA GLU A 63 -5.50 -5.08 29.57
C GLU A 63 -5.33 -6.50 30.14
N ILE A 64 -5.35 -7.53 29.28
CA ILE A 64 -5.23 -8.94 29.71
C ILE A 64 -3.83 -9.23 30.28
N THR A 65 -2.79 -8.63 29.72
CA THR A 65 -1.40 -8.86 30.17
C THR A 65 -0.98 -7.98 31.34
N GLY A 66 -1.77 -6.95 31.69
CA GLY A 66 -1.37 -5.91 32.64
C GLY A 66 -0.24 -5.00 32.14
N LEU A 67 0.12 -5.07 30.85
CA LEU A 67 1.15 -4.23 30.24
C LEU A 67 0.59 -2.88 29.80
N ARG A 68 1.48 -1.92 29.52
CA ARG A 68 1.04 -0.63 28.95
C ARG A 68 0.81 -0.81 27.44
N ALA A 69 -0.20 -0.13 26.89
CA ALA A 69 -0.52 -0.21 25.46
C ALA A 69 0.68 0.13 24.53
N ARG A 70 1.60 1.01 24.96
CA ARG A 70 2.83 1.35 24.22
C ARG A 70 3.87 0.21 24.14
N ASP A 71 3.76 -0.76 25.04
CA ASP A 71 4.65 -1.91 25.14
C ASP A 71 4.15 -3.07 24.26
N ILE A 72 2.88 -3.02 23.82
CA ILE A 72 2.32 -3.88 22.77
C ILE A 72 2.65 -3.25 21.41
N SER A 73 3.50 -3.89 20.62
CA SER A 73 3.88 -3.44 19.28
C SER A 73 3.39 -4.37 18.17
N TYR A 74 3.47 -3.89 16.93
CA TYR A 74 2.99 -4.55 15.72
C TYR A 74 3.77 -3.99 14.51
N ALA A 75 3.75 -4.70 13.38
CA ALA A 75 4.51 -4.33 12.19
C ALA A 75 3.86 -3.21 11.35
N GLY A 76 2.53 -3.05 11.44
CA GLY A 76 1.79 -2.04 10.68
C GLY A 76 0.35 -1.90 11.16
N LEU A 77 -0.43 -1.05 10.50
CA LEU A 77 -1.86 -0.96 10.75
C LEU A 77 -2.61 -1.82 9.74
N LYS A 78 -3.69 -2.45 10.18
CA LYS A 78 -4.62 -3.21 9.35
C LYS A 78 -6.03 -2.63 9.50
N ASP A 79 -6.73 -2.53 8.37
CA ASP A 79 -8.11 -2.06 8.31
C ASP A 79 -9.04 -2.98 9.12
N ARG A 80 -10.18 -2.44 9.55
CA ARG A 80 -11.25 -3.19 10.24
C ARG A 80 -12.22 -3.85 9.26
N HIS A 81 -12.32 -3.35 8.02
CA HIS A 81 -13.24 -3.83 6.99
C HIS A 81 -12.61 -4.98 6.18
N ALA A 82 -12.09 -5.97 6.89
CA ALA A 82 -11.39 -7.13 6.36
C ALA A 82 -11.21 -8.18 7.47
N VAL A 83 -11.05 -9.45 7.09
CA VAL A 83 -10.40 -10.45 7.95
C VAL A 83 -8.90 -10.24 7.82
N THR A 84 -8.20 -9.98 8.93
CA THR A 84 -6.75 -9.76 8.87
C THR A 84 -6.02 -10.57 9.90
N ARG A 85 -4.91 -11.20 9.49
CA ARG A 85 -4.00 -11.92 10.37
C ARG A 85 -2.76 -11.08 10.55
N GLN A 86 -2.39 -10.82 11.79
CA GLN A 86 -1.34 -9.87 12.11
C GLN A 86 -0.53 -10.30 13.33
N TRP A 87 0.75 -9.95 13.34
CA TRP A 87 1.63 -10.18 14.49
C TRP A 87 1.60 -9.01 15.49
N PHE A 88 1.35 -9.36 16.74
CA PHE A 88 1.51 -8.49 17.91
C PHE A 88 2.71 -8.96 18.72
N CYS A 89 3.39 -8.03 19.37
CA CYS A 89 4.61 -8.30 20.12
C CYS A 89 4.62 -7.58 21.46
N PHE A 90 5.04 -8.26 22.52
CA PHE A 90 5.31 -7.65 23.80
C PHE A 90 6.37 -8.44 24.56
N LYS A 91 7.01 -7.80 25.55
CA LYS A 91 7.94 -8.49 26.44
C LYS A 91 7.19 -9.32 27.46
N TRP A 92 7.63 -10.55 27.67
CA TRP A 92 7.10 -11.43 28.72
C TRP A 92 8.22 -12.26 29.36
N PRO A 93 8.31 -12.31 30.70
CA PRO A 93 9.36 -13.06 31.39
C PRO A 93 9.46 -14.51 30.90
N ILE A 94 10.67 -14.98 30.63
CA ILE A 94 10.89 -16.32 30.06
C ILE A 94 10.41 -17.42 31.02
N LYS A 95 10.59 -17.20 32.33
CA LYS A 95 10.23 -18.14 33.39
C LYS A 95 8.74 -18.11 33.77
N GLN A 96 7.98 -17.14 33.28
CA GLN A 96 6.55 -17.04 33.57
C GLN A 96 5.76 -17.67 32.44
N ALA A 97 4.92 -18.65 32.77
CA ALA A 97 3.99 -19.23 31.81
C ALA A 97 3.05 -18.15 31.27
N LEU A 98 2.72 -18.24 29.98
CA LEU A 98 1.72 -17.39 29.34
C LEU A 98 0.57 -18.28 28.90
N ASP A 99 -0.53 -18.25 29.61
CA ASP A 99 -1.74 -19.00 29.26
C ASP A 99 -2.54 -18.25 28.19
N TRP A 100 -1.93 -18.02 27.04
CA TRP A 100 -2.55 -17.25 25.95
C TRP A 100 -3.73 -17.99 25.30
N GLN A 101 -3.83 -19.31 25.47
CA GLN A 101 -4.87 -20.14 24.85
C GLN A 101 -6.24 -19.93 25.51
N SER A 102 -6.28 -19.53 26.78
CA SER A 102 -7.53 -19.24 27.50
C SER A 102 -8.06 -17.82 27.24
N TRP A 103 -7.27 -16.96 26.59
CA TRP A 103 -7.63 -15.55 26.39
C TRP A 103 -8.80 -15.38 25.42
N GLN A 104 -9.77 -14.57 25.84
CA GLN A 104 -10.91 -14.17 25.02
C GLN A 104 -10.70 -12.74 24.54
N LEU A 105 -10.54 -12.57 23.23
CA LEU A 105 -10.37 -11.27 22.58
C LEU A 105 -11.59 -11.02 21.69
N THR A 106 -12.25 -9.88 21.90
CA THR A 106 -13.47 -9.53 21.14
C THR A 106 -13.15 -9.45 19.65
N GLY A 107 -13.85 -10.26 18.84
CA GLY A 107 -13.70 -10.30 17.39
C GLY A 107 -12.33 -10.77 16.89
N CYS A 108 -11.59 -11.52 17.71
CA CYS A 108 -10.25 -12.01 17.38
C CYS A 108 -10.06 -13.49 17.76
N THR A 109 -9.12 -14.15 17.08
CA THR A 109 -8.68 -15.50 17.38
C THR A 109 -7.15 -15.53 17.37
N ILE A 110 -6.53 -16.03 18.45
CA ILE A 110 -5.08 -16.20 18.50
C ILE A 110 -4.74 -17.50 17.79
N LEU A 111 -4.06 -17.38 16.64
CA LEU A 111 -3.71 -18.51 15.78
C LEU A 111 -2.45 -19.24 16.25
N SER A 112 -1.45 -18.49 16.73
CA SER A 112 -0.21 -19.07 17.24
C SER A 112 0.56 -18.11 18.16
N MET A 113 1.47 -18.68 18.94
CA MET A 113 2.42 -17.96 19.78
C MET A 113 3.84 -18.45 19.49
N GLN A 114 4.77 -17.50 19.36
CA GLN A 114 6.19 -17.76 19.17
C GLN A 114 7.02 -16.82 20.05
N ARG A 115 8.24 -17.23 20.44
CA ARG A 115 9.20 -16.32 21.09
C ARG A 115 10.17 -15.70 20.08
N HIS A 116 10.64 -14.51 20.40
CA HIS A 116 11.63 -13.80 19.61
C HIS A 116 12.54 -12.93 20.50
N TYR A 117 13.77 -12.68 20.03
CA TYR A 117 14.74 -11.89 20.79
C TYR A 117 14.45 -10.39 20.76
N ARG A 118 13.89 -9.88 19.67
CA ARG A 118 13.73 -8.44 19.43
C ARG A 118 12.27 -8.01 19.43
N LYS A 119 12.03 -6.76 19.81
CA LYS A 119 10.71 -6.12 19.66
C LYS A 119 10.33 -6.03 18.19
N LEU A 120 9.09 -6.37 17.85
CA LEU A 120 8.54 -6.12 16.52
C LEU A 120 8.38 -4.61 16.31
N ARG A 121 9.01 -4.07 15.27
CA ARG A 121 8.97 -2.64 14.93
C ARG A 121 8.03 -2.37 13.76
N LEU A 122 7.51 -1.16 13.69
CA LEU A 122 6.79 -0.68 12.51
C LEU A 122 7.68 -0.84 11.26
N GLY A 123 7.10 -1.35 10.18
CA GLY A 123 7.81 -1.62 8.94
C GLY A 123 8.58 -2.96 8.90
N ALA A 124 8.55 -3.77 9.97
CA ALA A 124 9.13 -5.12 9.97
C ALA A 124 8.26 -6.15 9.23
N LEU A 125 7.77 -5.75 8.06
CA LEU A 125 6.87 -6.49 7.19
C LEU A 125 7.59 -6.74 5.87
N ARG A 126 7.59 -7.99 5.39
CA ARG A 126 8.01 -8.31 4.04
C ARG A 126 6.91 -8.00 3.04
N ALA A 127 5.73 -8.56 3.28
CA ALA A 127 4.60 -8.49 2.38
C ALA A 127 3.27 -8.67 3.13
N ASN A 128 2.18 -8.32 2.47
CA ASN A 128 0.86 -8.78 2.85
C ASN A 128 0.38 -9.76 1.76
N ARG A 129 -0.07 -10.95 2.17
CA ARG A 129 -0.80 -11.89 1.29
C ARG A 129 -2.26 -11.47 1.29
N PHE A 130 -2.82 -11.27 0.11
CA PHE A 130 -4.23 -10.98 -0.06
C PHE A 130 -4.92 -12.23 -0.58
N THR A 131 -6.10 -12.52 -0.04
CA THR A 131 -7.10 -13.38 -0.69
C THR A 131 -8.37 -12.58 -0.79
N ILE A 132 -8.81 -12.31 -2.02
CA ILE A 132 -9.91 -11.40 -2.30
C ILE A 132 -10.96 -12.15 -3.11
N ARG A 133 -12.21 -12.05 -2.68
CA ARG A 133 -13.38 -12.45 -3.45
C ARG A 133 -14.03 -11.21 -4.05
N LEU A 134 -14.06 -11.16 -5.37
CA LEU A 134 -14.91 -10.26 -6.13
C LEU A 134 -16.24 -10.97 -6.34
N ARG A 135 -17.33 -10.36 -5.90
CA ARG A 135 -18.67 -10.95 -6.01
C ARG A 135 -19.45 -10.37 -7.17
N GLN A 136 -20.37 -11.16 -7.71
CA GLN A 136 -21.29 -10.72 -8.78
C GLN A 136 -20.54 -10.07 -9.95
N VAL A 137 -19.52 -10.77 -10.45
CA VAL A 137 -18.68 -10.28 -11.53
C VAL A 137 -19.48 -10.31 -12.84
N SER A 138 -19.66 -9.15 -13.48
CA SER A 138 -20.51 -9.04 -14.66
C SER A 138 -19.93 -9.74 -15.90
N ASP A 139 -18.61 -9.85 -16.00
CA ASP A 139 -17.92 -10.61 -17.04
C ASP A 139 -16.64 -11.26 -16.49
N CYS A 140 -16.73 -12.54 -16.11
CA CYS A 140 -15.58 -13.31 -15.61
C CYS A 140 -14.52 -13.55 -16.70
N ASN A 141 -14.90 -13.62 -17.97
CA ASN A 141 -13.96 -13.87 -19.06
C ASN A 141 -13.06 -12.67 -19.30
N GLU A 142 -13.60 -11.45 -19.28
CA GLU A 142 -12.79 -10.23 -19.35
C GLU A 142 -11.80 -10.18 -18.18
N VAL A 143 -12.29 -10.42 -16.95
CA VAL A 143 -11.45 -10.43 -15.75
C VAL A 143 -10.31 -11.44 -15.87
N LEU A 144 -10.59 -12.66 -16.35
CA LEU A 144 -9.59 -13.70 -16.61
C LEU A 144 -8.53 -13.25 -17.64
N GLN A 145 -8.94 -12.66 -18.76
CA GLN A 145 -8.03 -12.15 -19.77
C GLN A 145 -7.15 -11.00 -19.26
N ARG A 146 -7.71 -10.13 -18.40
CA ARG A 146 -6.96 -9.02 -17.79
C ARG A 146 -5.95 -9.51 -16.77
N ALA A 147 -6.22 -10.58 -16.02
CA ALA A 147 -5.31 -11.12 -15.02
C ALA A 147 -3.94 -11.52 -15.58
N ASP A 148 -3.86 -11.99 -16.83
CA ASP A 148 -2.59 -12.28 -17.49
C ASP A 148 -1.75 -11.01 -17.70
N LYS A 149 -2.38 -9.88 -18.01
CA LYS A 149 -1.69 -8.59 -18.12
C LYS A 149 -1.11 -8.14 -16.79
N LEU A 150 -1.81 -8.40 -15.68
CA LEU A 150 -1.34 -8.00 -14.33
C LEU A 150 -0.04 -8.69 -13.91
N LYS A 151 0.35 -9.80 -14.55
CA LYS A 151 1.67 -10.43 -14.36
C LYS A 151 2.82 -9.52 -14.81
N GLN A 152 2.55 -8.58 -15.72
CA GLN A 152 3.49 -7.52 -16.13
C GLN A 152 3.51 -6.34 -15.14
N GLY A 153 2.69 -6.41 -14.10
CA GLY A 153 2.55 -5.40 -13.07
C GLY A 153 1.37 -4.46 -13.30
N VAL A 154 1.17 -3.57 -12.34
CA VAL A 154 0.15 -2.52 -12.40
C VAL A 154 0.76 -1.19 -11.99
N PRO A 155 0.11 -0.05 -12.29
CA PRO A 155 0.46 1.22 -11.69
C PRO A 155 0.46 1.14 -10.16
N ASN A 156 1.57 1.51 -9.52
CA ASN A 156 1.75 1.47 -8.05
C ASN A 156 1.04 2.65 -7.36
N TYR A 157 -0.17 2.99 -7.79
CA TYR A 157 -0.93 4.09 -7.23
C TYR A 157 -1.14 3.95 -5.73
N TYR A 158 -1.16 5.07 -5.03
CA TYR A 158 -1.80 5.15 -3.73
C TYR A 158 -3.32 5.08 -3.93
N GLY A 159 -3.97 4.12 -3.28
CA GLY A 159 -5.42 3.97 -3.34
C GLY A 159 -6.17 5.07 -2.59
N GLU A 160 -7.47 5.19 -2.86
CA GLU A 160 -8.38 6.23 -2.35
C GLU A 160 -8.30 6.46 -0.84
N GLN A 161 -8.13 5.39 -0.06
CA GLN A 161 -7.98 5.48 1.40
C GLN A 161 -6.86 6.40 1.85
N ARG A 162 -5.80 6.54 1.06
CA ARG A 162 -4.67 7.42 1.38
C ARG A 162 -5.12 8.88 1.48
N PHE A 163 -6.15 9.25 0.73
CA PHE A 163 -6.67 10.61 0.65
C PHE A 163 -7.80 10.87 1.67
N GLY A 164 -8.16 9.88 2.49
CA GLY A 164 -9.23 10.01 3.49
C GLY A 164 -10.63 9.97 2.87
N ILE A 165 -11.65 10.14 3.71
CA ILE A 165 -13.06 10.17 3.26
C ILE A 165 -13.23 11.35 2.31
N ASN A 166 -13.74 11.08 1.10
CA ASN A 166 -13.99 12.07 0.05
C ASN A 166 -12.78 12.96 -0.27
N GLY A 167 -11.56 12.41 -0.17
CA GLY A 167 -10.32 13.17 -0.42
C GLY A 167 -9.98 14.22 0.64
N GLY A 168 -10.63 14.20 1.80
CA GLY A 168 -10.50 15.22 2.84
C GLY A 168 -9.07 15.48 3.31
N ASN A 169 -8.18 14.47 3.31
CA ASN A 169 -6.77 14.67 3.67
C ASN A 169 -6.02 15.53 2.65
N LEU A 170 -6.37 15.44 1.37
CA LEU A 170 -5.76 16.29 0.34
C LEU A 170 -6.25 17.74 0.48
N THR A 171 -7.54 17.93 0.74
CA THR A 171 -8.11 19.27 1.04
C THR A 171 -7.46 19.89 2.26
N LEU A 172 -7.25 19.11 3.33
CA LEU A 172 -6.51 19.57 4.52
C LEU A 172 -5.08 19.98 4.18
N ALA A 173 -4.40 19.27 3.28
CA ALA A 173 -3.06 19.63 2.85
C ALA A 173 -3.04 20.96 2.09
N GLN A 174 -4.02 21.17 1.19
CA GLN A 174 -4.17 22.43 0.46
C GLN A 174 -4.42 23.61 1.42
N GLN A 175 -5.30 23.43 2.41
CA GLN A 175 -5.54 24.45 3.44
C GLN A 175 -4.29 24.74 4.26
N LEU A 176 -3.54 23.70 4.63
CA LEU A 176 -2.28 23.83 5.36
C LEU A 176 -1.24 24.64 4.57
N PHE A 177 -1.14 24.41 3.25
CA PHE A 177 -0.19 25.11 2.38
C PHE A 177 -0.66 26.52 2.00
N ALA A 178 -1.96 26.81 2.09
CA ALA A 178 -2.51 28.15 1.90
C ALA A 178 -2.38 29.06 3.15
N GLY A 179 -1.58 28.66 4.15
CA GLY A 179 -1.36 29.42 5.39
C GLY A 179 -2.24 28.99 6.57
N GLY A 180 -3.05 27.95 6.42
CA GLY A 180 -3.78 27.33 7.52
C GLY A 180 -2.85 26.63 8.53
N SER A 181 -3.41 26.18 9.65
CA SER A 181 -2.66 25.44 10.67
C SER A 181 -3.41 24.19 11.12
N ILE A 182 -2.66 23.11 11.37
CA ILE A 182 -3.19 21.86 11.92
C ILE A 182 -2.38 21.53 13.19
N SER A 183 -3.01 21.75 14.35
CA SER A 183 -2.40 21.51 15.66
C SER A 183 -2.12 20.02 15.90
N ASP A 184 -3.06 19.15 15.53
CA ASP A 184 -2.89 17.70 15.62
C ASP A 184 -1.78 17.22 14.67
N ARG A 185 -0.66 16.78 15.27
CA ARG A 185 0.51 16.26 14.56
C ARG A 185 0.17 15.04 13.69
N LYS A 186 -0.72 14.14 14.13
CA LYS A 186 -1.11 12.96 13.37
C LYS A 186 -1.91 13.36 12.14
N LEU A 187 -2.91 14.24 12.30
CA LEU A 187 -3.73 14.73 11.21
C LEU A 187 -2.90 15.49 10.17
N ARG A 188 -1.98 16.36 10.63
CA ARG A 188 -1.02 17.03 9.76
C ARG A 188 -0.14 16.05 8.98
N GLY A 189 0.34 14.99 9.63
CA GLY A 189 1.08 13.91 8.97
C GLY A 189 0.27 13.21 7.88
N LEU A 190 -1.02 12.98 8.10
CA LEU A 190 -1.93 12.41 7.09
C LEU A 190 -2.13 13.35 5.90
N ALA A 191 -2.32 14.65 6.15
CA ALA A 191 -2.45 15.66 5.10
C ALA A 191 -1.20 15.73 4.21
N LEU A 192 -0.01 15.86 4.82
CA LEU A 192 1.26 15.87 4.10
C LEU A 192 1.47 14.57 3.29
N SER A 193 1.11 13.42 3.87
CA SER A 193 1.16 12.13 3.18
C SER A 193 0.23 12.09 1.97
N ALA A 194 -0.98 12.64 2.08
CA ALA A 194 -1.96 12.70 1.00
C ALA A 194 -1.47 13.57 -0.17
N ALA A 195 -0.96 14.77 0.09
CA ALA A 195 -0.40 15.64 -0.96
C ALA A 195 0.74 14.96 -1.73
N ARG A 196 1.71 14.39 -1.00
CA ARG A 196 2.84 13.67 -1.63
C ARG A 196 2.40 12.46 -2.45
N SER A 197 1.41 11.72 -1.95
CA SER A 197 0.82 10.56 -2.65
C SER A 197 0.04 10.97 -3.90
N PHE A 198 -0.63 12.12 -3.87
CA PHE A 198 -1.38 12.66 -5.00
C PHE A 198 -0.42 13.00 -6.15
N LEU A 199 0.64 13.76 -5.87
CA LEU A 199 1.66 14.12 -6.86
C LEU A 199 2.33 12.90 -7.48
N PHE A 200 2.58 11.87 -6.67
CA PHE A 200 3.11 10.60 -7.16
C PHE A 200 2.14 9.91 -8.14
N ASN A 201 0.85 9.84 -7.81
CA ASN A 201 -0.16 9.28 -8.71
C ASN A 201 -0.24 10.08 -10.03
N GLN A 202 -0.16 11.41 -9.98
CA GLN A 202 -0.22 12.25 -11.18
C GLN A 202 0.96 11.99 -12.13
N GLN A 203 2.18 11.79 -11.61
CA GLN A 203 3.34 11.44 -12.44
C GLN A 203 3.16 10.10 -13.15
N ILE A 204 2.66 9.06 -12.45
CA ILE A 204 2.39 7.76 -13.08
C ILE A 204 1.34 7.92 -14.19
N SER A 205 0.25 8.65 -13.90
CA SER A 205 -0.82 8.90 -14.87
C SER A 205 -0.31 9.60 -16.12
N ALA A 206 0.51 10.64 -15.96
CA ALA A 206 1.15 11.34 -17.06
C ALA A 206 2.02 10.39 -17.89
N ARG A 207 2.77 9.51 -17.22
CA ARG A 207 3.69 8.58 -17.89
C ARG A 207 2.98 7.50 -18.69
N ILE A 208 1.84 7.01 -18.19
CA ILE A 208 0.95 6.11 -18.95
C ILE A 208 0.37 6.84 -20.17
N ALA A 209 -0.14 8.06 -19.99
CA ALA A 209 -0.71 8.84 -21.09
C ALA A 209 0.30 9.14 -22.22
N ALA A 210 1.59 9.26 -21.87
CA ALA A 210 2.68 9.44 -22.83
C ALA A 210 3.17 8.12 -23.47
N GLY A 211 2.64 6.96 -23.07
CA GLY A 211 3.13 5.64 -23.54
C GLY A 211 4.52 5.26 -22.98
N LEU A 212 4.95 5.88 -21.88
CA LEU A 212 6.30 5.75 -21.32
C LEU A 212 6.36 4.88 -20.05
N PHE A 213 5.27 4.21 -19.68
CA PHE A 213 5.20 3.43 -18.43
C PHE A 213 6.19 2.25 -18.40
N ASN A 214 6.46 1.64 -19.56
CA ASN A 214 7.40 0.52 -19.72
C ASN A 214 8.59 0.89 -20.61
N THR A 215 8.97 2.17 -20.62
CA THR A 215 10.07 2.68 -21.47
C THR A 215 11.02 3.50 -20.62
N VAL A 216 12.29 3.06 -20.58
CA VAL A 216 13.37 3.84 -19.96
C VAL A 216 13.70 5.02 -20.87
N ILE A 217 13.80 6.21 -20.30
CA ILE A 217 14.24 7.42 -20.99
C ILE A 217 15.49 7.99 -20.30
N ASP A 218 16.23 8.83 -21.04
CA ASP A 218 17.46 9.45 -20.55
C ASP A 218 17.23 10.17 -19.22
N GLY A 219 18.09 9.90 -18.25
CA GLY A 219 18.01 10.52 -16.92
C GLY A 219 17.05 9.87 -15.93
N ASP A 220 16.41 8.75 -16.29
CA ASP A 220 15.53 8.02 -15.37
C ASP A 220 16.28 7.54 -14.11
N VAL A 221 15.52 7.46 -13.01
CA VAL A 221 15.98 6.80 -11.79
C VAL A 221 15.30 5.45 -11.67
N LEU A 222 16.11 4.40 -11.59
CA LEU A 222 15.65 3.01 -11.54
C LEU A 222 15.83 2.43 -10.13
N GLN A 223 14.90 1.59 -9.71
CA GLN A 223 14.92 0.86 -8.45
C GLN A 223 15.16 -0.62 -8.71
N LEU A 224 16.10 -1.24 -7.98
CA LEU A 224 16.32 -2.69 -8.03
C LEU A 224 15.12 -3.43 -7.42
N ASN A 225 14.61 -4.46 -8.11
CA ASN A 225 13.47 -5.23 -7.66
C ASN A 225 13.71 -5.85 -6.27
N GLY A 226 12.68 -5.84 -5.42
CA GLY A 226 12.75 -6.40 -4.06
C GLY A 226 13.60 -5.62 -3.06
N SER A 227 14.18 -4.47 -3.43
CA SER A 227 15.00 -3.64 -2.54
C SER A 227 14.58 -2.17 -2.54
N GLY A 228 15.11 -1.38 -1.61
CA GLY A 228 14.96 0.09 -1.60
C GLY A 228 16.04 0.82 -2.41
N SER A 229 16.98 0.10 -3.02
CA SER A 229 18.14 0.69 -3.69
C SER A 229 17.73 1.29 -5.04
N VAL A 230 18.12 2.55 -5.23
CA VAL A 230 17.89 3.30 -6.46
C VAL A 230 19.21 3.76 -7.07
N PHE A 231 19.26 3.85 -8.39
CA PHE A 231 20.41 4.37 -9.12
C PHE A 231 19.97 5.27 -10.27
N ARG A 232 20.83 6.23 -10.62
CA ARG A 232 20.59 7.18 -11.71
C ARG A 232 21.09 6.58 -13.01
N THR A 233 20.34 6.78 -14.08
CA THR A 233 20.72 6.41 -15.45
C THR A 233 21.01 7.70 -16.22
N THR A 234 22.15 7.79 -16.91
CA THR A 234 22.46 8.96 -17.74
C THR A 234 21.81 8.87 -19.12
N GLN A 235 21.85 7.68 -19.73
CA GLN A 235 21.28 7.40 -21.05
C GLN A 235 20.49 6.10 -21.02
N ALA A 236 19.33 6.10 -21.67
CA ALA A 236 18.57 4.89 -21.92
C ALA A 236 19.34 4.00 -22.90
N ASP A 237 19.46 2.72 -22.56
CA ASP A 237 20.09 1.73 -23.43
C ASP A 237 19.25 0.44 -23.47
N GLN A 238 19.60 -0.44 -24.42
CA GLN A 238 18.91 -1.70 -24.63
C GLN A 238 19.03 -2.63 -23.42
N GLN A 239 20.13 -2.57 -22.66
CA GLN A 239 20.35 -3.44 -21.50
C GLN A 239 19.41 -3.07 -20.35
N LEU A 240 19.26 -1.78 -20.06
CA LEU A 240 18.34 -1.27 -19.05
C LEU A 240 16.88 -1.53 -19.43
N GLN A 241 16.54 -1.36 -20.72
CA GLN A 241 15.21 -1.69 -21.22
C GLN A 241 14.91 -3.20 -21.05
N GLN A 242 15.85 -4.08 -21.37
CA GLN A 242 15.73 -5.53 -21.12
C GLN A 242 15.55 -5.85 -19.63
N ARG A 243 16.28 -5.18 -18.73
CA ARG A 243 16.13 -5.36 -17.28
C ARG A 243 14.77 -4.89 -16.77
N LEU A 244 14.21 -3.81 -17.35
CA LEU A 244 12.87 -3.32 -17.03
C LEU A 244 11.78 -4.32 -17.49
N GLU A 245 11.92 -4.89 -18.68
CA GLU A 245 11.03 -5.91 -19.24
C GLU A 245 11.11 -7.22 -18.45
N ALA A 246 12.32 -7.62 -18.06
CA ALA A 246 12.56 -8.76 -17.18
C ALA A 246 12.17 -8.50 -15.71
N GLN A 247 11.66 -7.31 -15.38
CA GLN A 247 11.20 -6.91 -14.05
C GLN A 247 12.30 -6.91 -12.97
N ASP A 248 13.57 -6.87 -13.37
CA ASP A 248 14.73 -6.78 -12.48
C ASP A 248 14.92 -5.34 -11.94
N VAL A 249 14.52 -4.35 -12.73
CA VAL A 249 14.50 -2.94 -12.33
C VAL A 249 13.16 -2.30 -12.62
N HIS A 250 12.85 -1.24 -11.88
CA HIS A 250 11.60 -0.48 -12.01
C HIS A 250 11.89 1.00 -12.16
N ILE A 251 11.26 1.64 -13.13
CA ILE A 251 11.21 3.12 -13.20
C ILE A 251 10.58 3.64 -11.90
N THR A 252 11.09 4.76 -11.41
CA THR A 252 10.57 5.43 -10.22
C THR A 252 9.96 6.78 -10.57
N ALA A 253 9.14 7.32 -9.66
CA ALA A 253 8.71 8.72 -9.64
C ALA A 253 9.05 9.35 -8.29
N VAL A 254 9.11 10.68 -8.23
CA VAL A 254 9.46 11.39 -6.99
C VAL A 254 8.26 11.39 -6.03
N LEU A 255 8.53 11.07 -4.77
CA LEU A 255 7.72 11.51 -3.64
C LEU A 255 8.19 12.91 -3.28
N ALA A 256 7.51 13.93 -3.83
CA ALA A 256 7.91 15.32 -3.77
C ALA A 256 8.24 15.81 -2.35
N GLY A 257 9.25 16.67 -2.26
CA GLY A 257 9.81 17.21 -1.03
C GLY A 257 11.17 17.83 -1.28
N LEU A 258 11.81 18.30 -0.20
CA LEU A 258 13.11 18.93 -0.18
C LEU A 258 14.23 17.94 -0.56
N GLY A 259 15.05 18.33 -1.54
CA GLY A 259 16.27 17.62 -1.91
C GLY A 259 16.68 17.92 -3.35
N GLU A 260 17.93 17.61 -3.69
CA GLU A 260 18.37 17.69 -5.09
C GLU A 260 17.69 16.60 -5.93
N PRO A 261 17.15 16.95 -7.11
CA PRO A 261 16.57 15.97 -8.01
C PRO A 261 17.54 14.84 -8.36
N MET A 262 17.06 13.61 -8.26
CA MET A 262 17.83 12.44 -8.68
C MET A 262 17.77 12.21 -10.20
N VAL A 263 16.65 12.60 -10.80
CA VAL A 263 16.43 12.55 -12.26
C VAL A 263 17.26 13.62 -12.97
N SER A 264 17.59 13.35 -14.23
CA SER A 264 18.24 14.31 -15.13
C SER A 264 17.62 14.28 -16.53
N SER A 265 18.14 15.07 -17.47
CA SER A 265 17.81 14.97 -18.90
C SER A 265 16.29 14.95 -19.18
N ALA A 266 15.83 14.13 -20.14
CA ALA A 266 14.43 14.01 -20.52
C ALA A 266 13.51 13.58 -19.35
N ALA A 267 13.98 12.73 -18.44
CA ALA A 267 13.21 12.32 -17.26
C ALA A 267 12.94 13.49 -16.30
N ALA A 268 13.91 14.40 -16.13
CA ALA A 268 13.73 15.60 -15.30
C ALA A 268 12.71 16.57 -15.91
N GLU A 269 12.79 16.81 -17.23
CA GLU A 269 11.81 17.63 -17.96
C GLU A 269 10.40 17.03 -17.85
N PHE A 270 10.30 15.70 -17.97
CA PHE A 270 9.04 14.99 -17.82
C PHE A 270 8.44 15.15 -16.42
N GLU A 271 9.21 14.89 -15.36
CA GLU A 271 8.72 15.04 -13.98
C GLU A 271 8.31 16.48 -13.67
N GLN A 272 9.09 17.47 -14.12
CA GLN A 272 8.75 18.89 -13.95
C GLN A 272 7.46 19.24 -14.67
N HIS A 273 7.29 18.81 -15.92
CA HIS A 273 6.06 19.07 -16.68
C HIS A 273 4.84 18.41 -16.04
N ALA A 274 4.97 17.16 -15.59
CA ALA A 274 3.89 16.42 -14.92
C ALA A 274 3.45 17.07 -13.60
N LEU A 275 4.36 17.74 -12.89
CA LEU A 275 4.10 18.36 -11.60
C LEU A 275 3.82 19.87 -11.68
N LEU A 276 4.09 20.53 -12.81
CA LEU A 276 3.87 21.97 -13.02
C LEU A 276 2.44 22.43 -12.65
N PRO A 277 1.35 21.72 -13.02
CA PRO A 277 -0.01 22.10 -12.61
C PRO A 277 -0.24 22.09 -11.09
N TYR A 278 0.65 21.43 -10.34
CA TYR A 278 0.53 21.19 -8.91
C TYR A 278 1.69 21.79 -8.11
N HIS A 279 2.42 22.76 -8.67
CA HIS A 279 3.59 23.38 -8.03
C HIS A 279 3.32 23.89 -6.60
N ALA A 280 2.12 24.40 -6.32
CA ALA A 280 1.74 24.83 -4.97
C ALA A 280 1.82 23.69 -3.93
N LEU A 281 1.48 22.45 -4.31
CA LEU A 281 1.63 21.28 -3.44
C LEU A 281 3.09 20.86 -3.30
N VAL A 282 3.88 20.98 -4.37
CA VAL A 282 5.33 20.67 -4.33
C VAL A 282 6.03 21.63 -3.36
N ASN A 283 5.83 22.94 -3.54
CA ASN A 283 6.42 23.98 -2.69
C ASN A 283 5.99 23.80 -1.22
N GLY A 284 4.69 23.53 -0.98
CA GLY A 284 4.20 23.28 0.38
C GLY A 284 4.89 22.08 1.06
N LEU A 285 5.21 21.01 0.32
CA LEU A 285 5.95 19.87 0.88
C LEU A 285 7.40 20.22 1.19
N GLU A 286 8.03 21.08 0.38
CA GLU A 286 9.39 21.60 0.60
C GLU A 286 9.47 22.54 1.80
N ASP A 287 8.48 23.44 1.95
CA ASP A 287 8.36 24.36 3.10
C ASP A 287 8.23 23.60 4.42
N TYR A 288 7.50 22.49 4.41
CA TYR A 288 7.40 21.56 5.55
C TYR A 288 8.62 20.64 5.70
N ARG A 289 9.65 20.80 4.86
CA ARG A 289 10.93 20.08 4.88
C ARG A 289 10.80 18.55 4.85
N LEU A 290 9.77 18.03 4.16
CA LEU A 290 9.71 16.59 3.89
C LEU A 290 10.84 16.25 2.94
N LYS A 291 11.66 15.25 3.23
CA LYS A 291 12.71 14.83 2.30
C LYS A 291 12.09 14.21 1.04
N ALA A 292 12.65 14.55 -0.12
CA ALA A 292 12.34 13.87 -1.36
C ALA A 292 12.76 12.40 -1.27
N GLU A 293 11.92 11.52 -1.80
CA GLU A 293 12.17 10.07 -1.87
C GLU A 293 11.80 9.55 -3.28
N ARG A 294 12.23 8.34 -3.63
CA ARG A 294 11.86 7.67 -4.89
C ARG A 294 11.01 6.44 -4.60
N ARG A 295 10.03 6.20 -5.46
CA ARG A 295 9.16 5.03 -5.38
C ARG A 295 8.93 4.46 -6.77
N ALA A 296 9.05 3.15 -6.93
CA ALA A 296 8.72 2.44 -8.17
C ALA A 296 7.30 2.76 -8.64
N ILE A 297 7.15 3.08 -9.93
CA ILE A 297 5.85 3.33 -10.56
C ILE A 297 5.08 2.04 -10.86
N ARG A 298 5.80 0.90 -10.91
CA ARG A 298 5.24 -0.43 -11.13
C ARG A 298 5.08 -1.17 -9.80
N LEU A 299 3.97 -1.87 -9.67
CA LEU A 299 3.68 -2.81 -8.60
C LEU A 299 3.48 -4.19 -9.19
N LEU A 300 4.22 -5.18 -8.69
CA LEU A 300 4.12 -6.57 -9.14
C LEU A 300 3.36 -7.43 -8.11
N PRO A 301 2.15 -7.92 -8.42
CA PRO A 301 1.50 -8.92 -7.60
C PRO A 301 2.27 -10.24 -7.69
N GLN A 302 2.87 -10.67 -6.58
CA GLN A 302 3.61 -11.94 -6.54
C GLN A 302 2.64 -13.10 -6.34
N GLN A 303 2.95 -14.25 -6.95
CA GLN A 303 2.16 -15.47 -6.80
C GLN A 303 0.66 -15.25 -7.12
N LEU A 304 0.37 -14.41 -8.12
CA LEU A 304 -1.00 -14.14 -8.55
C LEU A 304 -1.67 -15.43 -9.04
N THR A 305 -2.72 -15.83 -8.34
CA THR A 305 -3.60 -16.92 -8.73
C THR A 305 -5.03 -16.40 -8.78
N MET A 306 -5.83 -16.96 -9.67
CA MET A 306 -7.22 -16.57 -9.81
C MET A 306 -8.08 -17.77 -10.20
N GLN A 307 -9.25 -17.88 -9.59
CA GLN A 307 -10.19 -18.97 -9.78
C GLN A 307 -11.61 -18.42 -9.84
N GLN A 308 -12.36 -18.87 -10.84
CA GLN A 308 -13.80 -18.60 -10.94
C GLN A 308 -14.58 -19.55 -10.03
N GLN A 309 -15.56 -19.01 -9.32
CA GLN A 309 -16.50 -19.76 -8.48
C GLN A 309 -17.92 -19.28 -8.76
N GLY A 310 -18.58 -19.86 -9.77
CA GLY A 310 -19.86 -19.36 -10.26
C GLY A 310 -19.71 -17.97 -10.86
N GLU A 311 -20.44 -17.00 -10.32
CA GLU A 311 -20.38 -15.57 -10.69
C GLU A 311 -19.35 -14.78 -9.88
N ASP A 312 -18.62 -15.44 -8.97
CA ASP A 312 -17.57 -14.81 -8.19
C ASP A 312 -16.18 -15.13 -8.75
N MET A 313 -15.23 -14.24 -8.48
CA MET A 313 -13.81 -14.44 -8.77
C MET A 313 -12.99 -14.38 -7.47
N VAL A 314 -12.23 -15.43 -7.18
CA VAL A 314 -11.32 -15.48 -6.04
C VAL A 314 -9.89 -15.36 -6.54
N LEU A 315 -9.17 -14.37 -6.01
CA LEU A 315 -7.78 -14.07 -6.35
C LEU A 315 -6.90 -14.06 -5.11
N SER A 316 -5.68 -14.57 -5.26
CA SER A 316 -4.66 -14.54 -4.22
C SER A 316 -3.33 -14.03 -4.76
N PHE A 317 -2.68 -13.12 -4.03
CA PHE A 317 -1.37 -12.57 -4.39
C PHE A 317 -0.67 -11.92 -3.19
N ALA A 318 0.65 -11.75 -3.27
CA ALA A 318 1.42 -10.96 -2.30
C ALA A 318 1.73 -9.56 -2.83
N LEU A 319 1.72 -8.56 -1.95
CA LEU A 319 2.31 -7.25 -2.23
C LEU A 319 3.31 -6.85 -1.14
N PRO A 320 4.40 -6.15 -1.50
CA PRO A 320 5.33 -5.56 -0.54
C PRO A 320 4.63 -4.60 0.43
N ALA A 321 5.29 -4.32 1.56
CA ALA A 321 4.83 -3.31 2.50
C ALA A 321 4.60 -1.94 1.83
N GLY A 322 3.53 -1.25 2.22
CA GLY A 322 3.21 0.08 1.69
C GLY A 322 2.63 0.09 0.26
N CYS A 323 2.24 -1.07 -0.27
CA CYS A 323 1.50 -1.22 -1.52
C CYS A 323 0.04 -1.62 -1.24
N PHE A 324 -0.86 -1.43 -2.22
CA PHE A 324 -2.30 -1.56 -2.02
C PHE A 324 -2.91 -2.56 -2.99
N ALA A 325 -3.72 -3.48 -2.49
CA ALA A 325 -4.46 -4.42 -3.32
C ALA A 325 -5.44 -3.71 -4.26
N THR A 326 -6.00 -2.57 -3.85
CA THR A 326 -6.91 -1.77 -4.68
C THR A 326 -6.26 -1.30 -5.98
N SER A 327 -4.94 -1.08 -6.01
CA SER A 327 -4.22 -0.71 -7.24
C SER A 327 -4.15 -1.87 -8.23
N VAL A 328 -4.13 -3.12 -7.73
CA VAL A 328 -4.24 -4.33 -8.56
C VAL A 328 -5.67 -4.50 -9.05
N LEU A 329 -6.65 -4.40 -8.14
CA LEU A 329 -8.07 -4.55 -8.48
C LEU A 329 -8.54 -3.51 -9.50
N ARG A 330 -8.02 -2.28 -9.43
CA ARG A 330 -8.36 -1.20 -10.35
C ARG A 330 -8.09 -1.57 -11.81
N GLU A 331 -6.96 -2.21 -12.09
CA GLU A 331 -6.64 -2.64 -13.47
C GLU A 331 -7.40 -3.91 -13.88
N LEU A 332 -8.07 -4.58 -12.93
CA LEU A 332 -8.76 -5.84 -13.13
C LEU A 332 -10.25 -5.66 -13.42
N VAL A 333 -10.94 -4.83 -12.63
CA VAL A 333 -12.40 -4.70 -12.63
C VAL A 333 -12.83 -3.34 -12.09
N ASN A 334 -13.96 -2.82 -12.55
CA ASN A 334 -14.63 -1.68 -11.93
C ASN A 334 -15.45 -2.15 -10.72
N TYR A 335 -14.90 -2.00 -9.51
CA TYR A 335 -15.55 -2.52 -8.31
C TYR A 335 -16.32 -1.45 -7.52
N ARG A 336 -17.42 -1.86 -6.88
CA ARG A 336 -18.06 -1.11 -5.80
C ARG A 336 -17.67 -1.71 -4.45
N ASP A 337 -17.01 -0.92 -3.59
CA ASP A 337 -16.65 -1.33 -2.22
C ASP A 337 -17.87 -1.24 -1.31
N CYS A 338 -18.42 -2.39 -0.93
CA CYS A 338 -19.59 -2.50 -0.04
C CYS A 338 -19.21 -2.41 1.44
N GLY A 339 -17.94 -2.64 1.77
CA GLY A 339 -17.45 -2.64 3.15
C GLY A 339 -17.19 -1.23 3.68
N ARG A 340 -17.14 -0.24 2.78
CA ARG A 340 -16.98 1.17 3.10
C ARG A 340 -18.19 1.91 2.54
N GLN A 341 -18.75 2.84 3.31
CA GLN A 341 -19.62 3.86 2.73
C GLN A 341 -18.73 4.82 1.91
N THR A 342 -18.28 4.37 0.74
CA THR A 342 -17.90 5.28 -0.34
C THR A 342 -19.22 5.77 -0.90
N ALA A 343 -19.58 7.02 -0.57
CA ALA A 343 -20.63 7.72 -1.31
C ALA A 343 -20.23 7.72 -2.79
N ASP A 344 -21.18 7.37 -3.65
CA ASP A 344 -21.01 7.32 -5.09
C ASP A 344 -20.28 8.58 -5.57
N MET A 345 -19.17 8.39 -6.30
CA MET A 345 -18.57 9.46 -7.09
C MET A 345 -19.39 9.54 -8.39
N GLU A 346 -20.39 10.42 -8.41
CA GLU A 346 -20.89 11.02 -9.65
C GLU A 346 -20.00 12.18 -10.10
#